data_AF-A0A0F9CNY5-F1
#
_entry.id   AF-A0A0F9CNY5-F1
#
_cell.length_a   1.000
_cell.length_b   1.000
_cell.length_c   1.000
_cell.angle_alpha   90.00
_cell.angle_beta   90.00
_cell.angle_gamma   90.00
#
_symmetry.space_group_name_H-M   'P 1'
#
loop_
_entity.id
_entity.type
_entity.pdbx_description
1 polymer ?
#
loop_
_entity_poly.entity_id
_entity_poly.type
_entity_poly.pdbx_seq_one_letter_code
_entity_poly.pdbx_strand_id
1 'polypeptide(L)' 'TTPILNVHHIDYDKKNCGMDNLVTLCASCNTRANVNRGFWIELYKFLIEKNHGRACGVC' A
#
# COMPACT_ATOMS: atom_id res chain seq x y z
N THR A 1 -0.41 18.51 14.87
CA THR A 1 -1.18 17.24 14.90
C THR A 1 -0.37 16.18 14.18
N THR A 2 -0.20 15.00 14.78
CA THR A 2 0.48 13.87 14.14
C THR A 2 -0.44 13.27 13.06
N PRO A 3 0.07 12.98 11.85
CA PRO A 3 -0.73 12.35 10.81
C PRO A 3 -1.07 10.90 11.20
N ILE A 4 -2.36 10.56 11.19
CA ILE A 4 -2.83 9.19 11.43
C ILE A 4 -2.51 8.33 10.21
N LEU A 5 -1.74 7.26 10.44
CA LEU A 5 -1.41 6.24 9.46
C LEU A 5 -2.30 5.02 9.67
N ASN A 6 -2.82 4.46 8.58
CA ASN A 6 -3.71 3.32 8.56
C ASN A 6 -3.12 2.23 7.69
N VAL A 7 -3.34 0.97 8.09
CA VAL A 7 -3.03 -0.19 7.26
C VAL A 7 -4.12 -0.35 6.22
N HIS A 8 -3.73 -0.41 4.95
CA HIS A 8 -4.59 -0.66 3.81
C HIS A 8 -4.23 -1.99 3.17
N HIS A 9 -5.24 -2.80 2.87
CA HIS A 9 -5.10 -4.05 2.13
C HIS A 9 -5.27 -3.74 0.65
N ILE A 10 -4.23 -3.98 -0.15
CA ILE A 10 -4.18 -3.58 -1.56
C ILE A 10 -5.29 -4.28 -2.35
N ASP A 11 -5.51 -5.57 -2.13
CA ASP A 11 -6.58 -6.35 -2.76
C ASP A 11 -7.98 -6.15 -2.14
N TYR A 12 -8.10 -5.34 -1.08
CA TYR A 12 -9.31 -5.11 -0.29
C TYR A 12 -9.85 -6.35 0.47
N ASP A 13 -9.12 -7.47 0.48
CA ASP A 13 -9.41 -8.60 1.35
C ASP A 13 -8.76 -8.38 2.72
N LYS A 14 -9.59 -8.04 3.72
CA LYS A 14 -9.15 -7.79 5.10
C LYS A 14 -8.58 -9.03 5.81
N LYS A 15 -8.70 -10.22 5.21
CA LYS A 15 -8.10 -11.46 5.74
C LYS A 15 -6.74 -11.74 5.12
N ASN A 16 -6.40 -11.10 3.99
CA ASN A 16 -5.11 -11.25 3.33
C ASN A 16 -4.06 -10.35 3.98
N CYS A 17 -3.46 -10.82 5.08
CA CYS A 17 -2.43 -10.10 5.82
C CYS A 17 -1.00 -10.35 5.30
N GLY A 18 -0.83 -10.77 4.05
CA GLY A 18 0.49 -10.91 3.42
C GLY A 18 1.23 -9.58 3.38
N MET A 19 2.53 -9.55 3.70
CA MET A 19 3.32 -8.30 3.75
C MET A 19 3.35 -7.56 2.41
N ASP A 20 3.25 -8.29 1.30
CA ASP A 20 3.15 -7.79 -0.07
C ASP A 20 1.77 -7.21 -0.42
N ASN A 21 0.74 -7.51 0.39
CA ASN A 21 -0.63 -6.99 0.24
C ASN A 21 -0.94 -5.81 1.17
N LEU A 22 -0.04 -5.41 2.05
CA LEU A 22 -0.27 -4.35 3.03
C LEU A 22 0.53 -3.09 2.71
N VAL A 23 -0.16 -1.93 2.73
CA VAL A 23 0.47 -0.62 2.58
C VAL A 23 -0.02 0.36 3.64
N THR A 24 0.89 1.19 4.15
CA THR A 24 0.55 2.21 5.13
C THR A 24 0.17 3.52 4.44
N LEU A 25 -1.04 4.03 4.69
CA LEU A 25 -1.57 5.25 4.08
C LEU A 25 -2.04 6.25 5.14
N CYS A 26 -1.95 7.55 4.83
CA CYS A 26 -2.67 8.55 5.61
C CYS A 26 -4.19 8.45 5.38
N ALA A 27 -4.99 9.03 6.29
CA ALA A 27 -6.45 8.95 6.22
C ALA A 27 -7.04 9.42 4.88
N SER A 28 -6.55 10.53 4.31
CA SER A 28 -7.05 11.06 3.03
C SER A 28 -6.73 10.13 1.85
N CYS A 29 -5.53 9.52 1.83
CA CYS A 29 -5.16 8.53 0.82
C CYS A 29 -5.98 7.24 0.96
N ASN A 30 -6.18 6.75 2.19
CA ASN A 30 -7.01 5.57 2.43
C ASN A 30 -8.46 5.77 1.95
N THR A 31 -9.04 6.96 2.16
CA THR A 31 -10.37 7.29 1.63
C THR A 31 -10.38 7.30 0.09
N ARG A 32 -9.38 7.94 -0.55
CA ARG A 32 -9.26 7.98 -2.02
C ARG A 32 -9.12 6.60 -2.65
N ALA A 33 -8.44 5.69 -1.97
CA ALA A 33 -8.23 4.32 -2.45
C ALA A 33 -9.55 3.56 -2.64
N ASN A 34 -10.66 3.94 -1.99
CA ASN A 34 -11.92 3.18 -2.10
C ASN A 34 -12.69 3.36 -3.41
N VAL A 35 -12.43 4.41 -4.20
CA VAL A 35 -13.29 4.79 -5.34
C VAL A 35 -12.86 4.18 -6.68
N ASN A 36 -11.56 3.90 -6.89
CA ASN A 36 -11.04 3.30 -8.12
C ASN A 36 -10.03 2.18 -7.82
N ARG A 37 -10.56 1.08 -7.25
CA ARG A 37 -9.75 0.01 -6.66
C ARG A 37 -8.73 -0.58 -7.65
N GLY A 38 -9.14 -0.79 -8.90
CA GLY A 38 -8.25 -1.33 -9.94
C GLY A 38 -7.04 -0.44 -10.19
N PHE A 39 -7.25 0.87 -10.35
CA PHE A 39 -6.14 1.83 -10.51
C PHE A 39 -5.19 1.81 -9.30
N TRP A 40 -5.74 1.80 -8.08
CA TRP A 40 -4.93 1.84 -6.85
C TRP A 40 -4.17 0.53 -6.62
N ILE A 41 -4.77 -0.62 -6.92
CA ILE A 41 -4.09 -1.93 -6.90
C ILE A 41 -2.86 -1.89 -7.80
N GLU A 42 -3.02 -1.50 -9.07
CA GLU A 42 -1.93 -1.46 -10.04
C GLU A 42 -0.85 -0.45 -9.64
N LEU A 43 -1.26 0.73 -9.16
CA LEU A 43 -0.32 1.75 -8.69
C LEU A 43 0.50 1.26 -7.48
N TYR A 44 -0.15 0.65 -6.47
CA TYR A 44 0.55 0.18 -5.27
C TYR A 44 1.50 -0.96 -5.60
N LYS A 45 1.09 -1.93 -6.42
CA LYS A 45 1.97 -3.01 -6.90
C LYS A 45 3.20 -2.45 -7.62
N PHE A 46 3.00 -1.53 -8.57
CA PHE A 46 4.08 -0.87 -9.29
C PHE A 46 5.06 -0.15 -8.33
N LEU A 47 4.55 0.60 -7.36
CA LEU A 47 5.40 1.34 -6.41
C LEU A 47 6.17 0.40 -5.47
N ILE A 48 5.55 -0.69 -5.02
CA ILE A 48 6.18 -1.71 -4.19
C ILE A 48 7.32 -2.37 -4.96
N GLU A 49 7.07 -2.84 -6.18
CA GLU A 49 8.09 -3.41 -7.07
C GLU A 49 9.26 -2.44 -7.30
N LYS A 50 8.98 -1.16 -7.57
CA LYS A 50 10.01 -0.11 -7.73
C LYS A 50 10.82 0.15 -6.47
N ASN A 51 10.21 0.02 -5.30
CA ASN A 51 10.91 0.20 -4.02
C ASN A 51 11.73 -1.03 -3.61
N HIS A 52 11.29 -2.25 -3.94
CA HIS A 52 12.09 -3.46 -3.73
C HIS A 52 13.30 -3.55 -4.70
N GLY A 53 13.29 -2.83 -5.82
CA GLY A 53 14.47 -2.58 -6.64
C GLY A 53 15.56 -1.70 -5.99
N ARG A 54 15.33 -1.22 -4.76
CA ARG A 54 16.32 -0.53 -3.91
C ARG A 54 16.64 -1.29 -2.62
N ALA A 55 16.51 -2.62 -2.63
CA ALA A 55 17.21 -3.44 -1.65
C ALA A 55 18.72 -3.27 -1.88
N CYS A 56 19.29 -2.32 -1.16
CA CYS A 56 20.70 -2.25 -0.84
C CYS A 56 21.16 -3.67 -0.49
N GLY A 57 21.93 -4.30 -1.38
CA GLY A 57 22.68 -5.53 -1.11
C GLY A 57 23.84 -5.26 -0.17
N VAL A 58 23.57 -4.62 0.97
CA VAL A 58 24.51 -4.40 2.07
C VAL A 58 23.72 -4.52 3.38
N CYS A 59 23.45 -5.76 3.76
CA CYS A 59 23.55 -6.19 5.15
C CYS A 59 24.17 -7.59 5.15
#